data_AF-A0A1J5NN47-F1
#
_entry.id   AF-A0A1J5NN47-F1
#
_cell.length_a   1.000
_cell.length_b   1.000
_cell.length_c   1.000
_cell.angle_alpha   90.00
_cell.angle_beta   90.00
_cell.angle_gamma   90.00
#
_symmetry.space_group_name_H-M   'P 1'
#
loop_
_entity.id
_entity.type
_entity.pdbx_description
1 polymer ?
#
loop_
_entity_poly.entity_id
_entity_poly.type
_entity_poly.pdbx_seq_one_letter_code
_entity_poly.pdbx_strand_id
1 'polypeptide(L)'
;MAIFLQRLLKGEVPVINGDGRYIRDYVYVGDVARANLLALQGEWQGFRAFSLGTGRGTDVNQLEGKLRAALADVLRERGEVVELPSPVYGPPRPGDLRSSLLDAGRAGRELDWHPQVGLEEGLKRTAAWFADHQDVLPRP
;
A
#
# COMPACT_ATOMS: atom_id res chain seq x y z
N MET A 1 5.29 1.86 -2.52
CA MET A 1 5.27 0.86 -1.44
C MET A 1 6.14 -0.35 -1.76
N ALA A 2 5.75 -1.28 -2.65
CA ALA A 2 6.54 -2.50 -2.92
C ALA A 2 8.00 -2.23 -3.32
N ILE A 3 8.23 -1.29 -4.24
CA ILE A 3 9.59 -0.88 -4.66
C ILE A 3 10.41 -0.34 -3.48
N PHE A 4 9.79 0.33 -2.50
CA PHE A 4 10.52 0.78 -1.30
C PHE A 4 10.95 -0.40 -0.44
N LEU A 5 10.06 -1.35 -0.15
CA LEU A 5 10.41 -2.55 0.61
C LEU A 5 11.53 -3.34 -0.09
N GLN A 6 11.42 -3.54 -1.40
CA GLN A 6 12.44 -4.23 -2.18
C GLN A 6 13.81 -3.57 -2.08
N ARG A 7 13.87 -2.24 -2.20
CA ARG A 7 15.13 -1.51 -2.07
C ARG A 7 15.69 -1.56 -0.67
N LEU A 8 14.85 -1.28 0.33
CA LEU A 8 15.25 -1.32 1.74
C LEU A 8 15.80 -2.69 2.15
N LEU A 9 15.16 -3.78 1.74
CA LEU A 9 15.62 -5.16 2.01
C LEU A 9 16.94 -5.49 1.29
N LYS A 10 17.26 -4.80 0.19
CA LYS A 10 18.54 -4.92 -0.51
C LYS A 10 19.61 -3.94 0.02
N GLY A 11 19.30 -3.14 1.04
CA GLY A 11 20.18 -2.06 1.51
C GLY A 11 20.31 -0.90 0.51
N GLU A 12 19.42 -0.83 -0.48
CA GLU A 12 19.40 0.21 -1.52
C GLU A 12 18.57 1.43 -1.09
N VAL A 13 18.95 2.60 -1.61
CA VAL A 13 18.28 3.87 -1.32
C VAL A 13 16.91 3.97 -2.05
N PRO A 14 15.79 4.11 -1.34
CA PRO A 14 14.50 4.37 -1.97
C PRO A 14 14.45 5.77 -2.60
N VAL A 15 13.75 5.90 -3.74
CA VAL A 15 13.61 7.18 -4.45
C VAL A 15 12.16 7.64 -4.42
N ILE A 16 11.91 8.81 -3.83
CA ILE A 16 10.62 9.49 -3.86
C ILE A 16 10.59 10.39 -5.10
N ASN A 17 9.57 10.25 -5.94
CA ASN A 17 9.46 11.05 -7.16
C ASN A 17 8.78 12.39 -6.85
N GLY A 18 9.39 13.50 -7.28
CA GLY A 18 8.91 14.85 -6.99
C GLY A 18 9.14 15.25 -5.54
N ASP A 19 8.18 15.95 -4.94
CA ASP A 19 8.24 16.46 -3.56
C ASP A 19 7.68 15.47 -2.51
N GLY A 20 7.22 14.30 -2.94
CA GLY A 20 6.58 13.30 -2.08
C GLY A 20 5.20 13.69 -1.53
N ARG A 21 4.63 14.84 -1.94
CA ARG A 21 3.33 15.34 -1.45
C ARG A 21 2.13 14.83 -2.27
N TYR A 22 2.34 13.83 -3.10
CA TYR A 22 1.28 13.19 -3.89
C TYR A 22 0.44 12.31 -2.97
N ILE A 23 -0.86 12.59 -2.91
CA ILE A 23 -1.80 11.90 -2.02
C ILE A 23 -2.43 10.72 -2.75
N ARG A 24 -2.48 9.57 -2.08
CA ARG A 24 -3.17 8.36 -2.55
C ARG A 24 -4.03 7.77 -1.42
N ASP A 25 -5.10 7.11 -1.81
CA ASP A 25 -5.92 6.24 -0.96
C ASP A 25 -5.38 4.81 -1.06
N TYR A 26 -4.81 4.31 0.04
CA TYR A 26 -4.23 2.96 0.10
C TYR A 26 -5.23 2.01 0.76
N VAL A 27 -5.66 1.00 0.01
CA VAL A 27 -6.51 -0.09 0.50
C VAL A 27 -5.71 -1.38 0.56
N TYR A 28 -5.89 -2.15 1.62
CA TYR A 28 -5.22 -3.44 1.76
C TYR A 28 -5.75 -4.46 0.76
N VAL A 29 -4.85 -5.23 0.14
CA VAL A 29 -5.22 -6.19 -0.93
C VAL A 29 -6.21 -7.25 -0.46
N GLY A 30 -6.16 -7.66 0.81
CA GLY A 30 -7.13 -8.60 1.38
C GLY A 30 -8.56 -8.04 1.40
N ASP A 31 -8.72 -6.74 1.66
CA ASP A 31 -10.03 -6.08 1.61
C ASP A 31 -10.57 -6.00 0.17
N VAL A 32 -9.68 -5.79 -0.81
CA VAL A 32 -10.03 -5.81 -2.24
C VAL A 32 -10.43 -7.22 -2.68
N ALA A 33 -9.71 -8.25 -2.25
CA ALA A 33 -10.06 -9.64 -2.53
C ALA A 33 -11.45 -9.99 -1.95
N ARG A 34 -11.74 -9.56 -0.72
CA ARG A 34 -13.07 -9.73 -0.11
C ARG A 34 -14.17 -9.02 -0.90
N ALA A 35 -13.91 -7.80 -1.41
CA ALA A 35 -14.87 -7.11 -2.27
C ALA A 35 -15.20 -7.89 -3.54
N ASN A 36 -14.21 -8.54 -4.16
CA ASN A 36 -14.44 -9.39 -5.33
C ASN A 36 -15.30 -10.61 -4.99
N LEU A 37 -15.06 -11.26 -3.84
CA LEU A 37 -15.90 -12.37 -3.39
C LEU A 37 -17.36 -11.93 -3.15
N LEU A 38 -17.57 -10.80 -2.48
CA LEU A 38 -18.91 -10.24 -2.27
C LEU A 38 -19.59 -9.90 -3.60
N ALA A 39 -18.84 -9.33 -4.55
CA ALA A 39 -19.36 -9.05 -5.88
C ALA A 39 -19.74 -10.33 -6.64
N LEU A 40 -18.99 -11.43 -6.49
CA LEU A 40 -19.35 -12.70 -7.13
C LEU A 40 -20.57 -13.38 -6.49
N GLN A 41 -20.85 -13.10 -5.21
CA GLN A 41 -21.97 -13.66 -4.47
C GLN A 41 -23.28 -12.88 -4.64
N GLY A 42 -23.21 -11.64 -5.11
CA GLY A 42 -24.39 -10.80 -5.31
C GLY A 42 -25.18 -11.16 -6.57
N GLU A 43 -26.48 -10.91 -6.53
CA GLU A 43 -27.36 -10.97 -7.70
C GLU A 43 -27.46 -9.57 -8.34
N TRP A 44 -26.93 -9.43 -9.55
CA TRP A 44 -26.82 -8.12 -10.21
C TRP A 44 -27.72 -8.04 -11.46
N GLN A 45 -28.33 -6.87 -11.64
CA GLN A 45 -28.99 -6.53 -12.90
C GLN A 45 -28.12 -5.55 -13.70
N GLY A 46 -27.64 -6.00 -14.85
CA GLY A 46 -26.81 -5.21 -15.76
C GLY A 46 -25.39 -4.93 -15.21
N PHE A 47 -24.72 -3.96 -15.81
CA PHE A 47 -23.35 -3.60 -15.42
C PHE A 47 -23.30 -2.83 -14.09
N ARG A 48 -22.30 -3.14 -13.27
CA ARG A 48 -22.01 -2.47 -12.00
C ARG A 48 -20.52 -2.21 -11.88
N ALA A 49 -20.18 -1.06 -11.31
CA ALA A 49 -18.82 -0.68 -10.99
C ALA A 49 -18.78 -0.12 -9.57
N PHE A 50 -17.77 -0.55 -8.81
CA PHE A 50 -17.58 -0.18 -7.42
C PHE A 50 -16.16 0.35 -7.22
N SER A 51 -16.05 1.53 -6.64
CA SER A 51 -14.77 2.04 -6.14
C SER A 51 -14.45 1.38 -4.81
N LEU A 52 -13.23 0.89 -4.67
CA LEU A 52 -12.75 0.25 -3.44
C LEU A 52 -11.60 1.10 -2.88
N GLY A 53 -11.85 1.74 -1.74
CA GLY A 53 -10.90 2.61 -1.08
C GLY A 53 -11.31 2.89 0.35
N THR A 54 -10.43 3.59 1.07
CA THR A 54 -10.65 3.97 2.46
C THR A 54 -11.22 5.38 2.60
N GLY A 55 -11.18 6.18 1.53
CA GLY A 55 -11.48 7.61 1.56
C GLY A 55 -10.43 8.44 2.31
N ARG A 56 -9.33 7.82 2.78
CA ARG A 56 -8.30 8.48 3.58
C ARG A 56 -7.04 8.69 2.75
N GLY A 57 -6.64 9.95 2.62
CA GLY A 57 -5.42 10.31 1.93
C GLY A 57 -4.18 10.06 2.76
N THR A 58 -3.13 9.56 2.12
CA THR A 58 -1.76 9.51 2.66
C THR A 58 -0.79 9.96 1.58
N ASP A 59 0.10 10.88 1.90
CA ASP A 59 1.14 11.31 0.97
C ASP A 59 2.32 10.31 0.94
N VAL A 60 3.22 10.46 -0.05
CA VAL A 60 4.33 9.52 -0.24
C VAL A 60 5.35 9.61 0.90
N ASN A 61 5.56 10.78 1.48
CA ASN A 61 6.49 10.95 2.62
C ASN A 61 5.95 10.24 3.87
N GLN A 62 4.66 10.40 4.15
CA GLN A 62 3.96 9.70 5.24
C GLN A 62 3.99 8.18 5.01
N LEU A 63 3.67 7.72 3.80
CA LEU A 63 3.72 6.30 3.46
C LEU A 63 5.12 5.72 3.67
N GLU A 64 6.14 6.39 3.14
CA GLU A 64 7.52 5.94 3.22
C GLU A 64 7.98 5.84 4.67
N GLY A 65 7.74 6.86 5.50
CA GLY A 65 8.09 6.83 6.91
C GLY A 65 7.39 5.71 7.68
N LYS A 66 6.07 5.53 7.48
CA LYS A 66 5.31 4.46 8.13
C LYS A 66 5.76 3.08 7.69
N LEU A 67 6.05 2.90 6.40
CA LEU A 67 6.52 1.64 5.85
C LEU A 67 7.93 1.29 6.34
N ARG A 68 8.83 2.28 6.42
CA ARG A 68 10.18 2.10 6.95
C ARG A 68 10.15 1.70 8.42
N ALA A 69 9.31 2.36 9.22
CA ALA A 69 9.10 2.00 10.62
C ALA A 69 8.53 0.57 10.76
N ALA A 70 7.51 0.23 9.99
CA ALA A 70 6.91 -1.11 10.00
C ALA A 70 7.94 -2.20 9.62
N LEU A 71 8.78 -1.95 8.62
CA LEU A 71 9.86 -2.88 8.25
C LEU A 71 10.91 -3.00 9.36
N ALA A 72 11.35 -1.88 9.95
CA ALA A 72 12.30 -1.90 11.06
C ALA A 72 11.77 -2.70 12.26
N ASP A 73 10.49 -2.57 12.58
CA ASP A 73 9.85 -3.34 13.65
C ASP A 73 9.81 -4.84 13.33
N VAL A 74 9.41 -5.21 12.10
CA VAL A 74 9.42 -6.60 11.63
C VAL A 74 10.82 -7.23 11.71
N LEU A 75 11.86 -6.51 11.25
CA LEU A 75 13.24 -7.00 11.29
C LEU A 75 13.75 -7.12 12.74
N ARG A 76 13.42 -6.15 13.59
CA ARG A 76 13.78 -6.20 15.02
C ARG A 76 13.12 -7.38 15.73
N GLU A 77 11.85 -7.65 15.46
CA GLU A 77 11.12 -8.82 15.99
C GLU A 77 11.79 -10.15 15.58
N ARG A 78 12.55 -10.17 14.48
CA ARG A 78 13.34 -11.32 13.99
C ARG A 78 14.75 -11.38 14.54
N GLY A 79 15.19 -10.38 15.32
CA GLY A 79 16.57 -10.25 15.78
C GLY A 79 17.53 -9.73 14.71
N GLU A 80 17.02 -9.19 13.61
CA GLU A 80 17.81 -8.58 12.55
C GLU A 80 17.96 -7.07 12.82
N VAL A 81 19.20 -6.60 12.89
CA VAL A 81 19.50 -5.16 13.00
C VAL A 81 20.01 -4.71 11.65
N VAL A 82 19.13 -4.06 10.88
CA VAL A 82 19.46 -3.54 9.55
C VAL A 82 19.32 -2.02 9.57
N GLU A 83 20.35 -1.33 9.09
CA GLU A 83 20.27 0.10 8.85
C GLU A 83 19.44 0.36 7.58
N LEU A 84 18.31 1.03 7.74
CA LEU A 84 17.42 1.35 6.63
C LEU A 84 17.78 2.72 6.05
N PRO A 85 18.30 2.80 4.81
CA PRO A 85 18.74 4.07 4.23
C PRO A 85 17.57 5.06 4.08
N SER A 86 17.87 6.34 4.28
CA SER A 86 16.89 7.41 4.05
C SER A 86 16.60 7.61 2.57
N PRO A 87 15.38 7.98 2.16
CA PRO A 87 15.02 8.17 0.78
C PRO A 87 15.67 9.44 0.21
N VAL A 88 15.90 9.42 -1.09
CA VAL A 88 16.28 10.60 -1.88
C VAL A 88 15.13 11.03 -2.78
N TYR A 89 15.11 12.30 -3.14
CA TYR A 89 14.10 12.86 -4.04
C TYR A 89 14.62 12.84 -5.48
N GLY A 90 13.81 12.30 -6.39
CA GLY A 90 14.03 12.27 -7.82
C GLY A 90 13.07 13.19 -8.58
N PRO A 91 13.18 13.28 -9.91
CA PRO A 91 12.27 14.07 -10.71
C PRO A 91 10.81 13.62 -10.54
N PRO A 92 9.83 14.52 -10.69
CA PRO A 92 8.42 14.13 -10.70
C PRO A 92 8.12 13.23 -11.90
N ARG A 93 7.16 12.32 -11.74
CA ARG A 93 6.70 11.48 -12.85
C ARG A 93 5.72 12.27 -13.73
N PRO A 94 5.95 12.32 -15.06
CA PRO A 94 5.00 12.95 -15.96
C PRO A 94 3.61 12.29 -15.85
N GLY A 95 2.57 13.10 -15.74
CA GLY A 95 1.17 12.62 -15.67
C GLY A 95 0.69 12.15 -14.28
N ASP A 96 1.53 12.23 -13.24
CA ASP A 96 1.12 11.80 -11.90
C ASP A 96 0.10 12.77 -11.28
N LEU A 97 -1.09 12.27 -10.91
CA LEU A 97 -2.14 13.07 -10.29
C LEU A 97 -1.71 13.50 -8.89
N ARG A 98 -1.92 14.78 -8.53
CA ARG A 98 -1.55 15.31 -7.20
C ARG A 98 -2.30 14.64 -6.05
N SER A 99 -3.57 14.30 -6.24
CA SER A 99 -4.38 13.61 -5.26
C SER A 99 -5.33 12.63 -5.95
N SER A 100 -5.52 11.46 -5.35
CA SER A 100 -6.51 10.46 -5.76
C SER A 100 -7.08 9.81 -4.52
N LEU A 101 -8.37 10.05 -4.27
CA LEU A 101 -9.15 9.52 -3.16
C LEU A 101 -10.41 8.88 -3.71
N LEU A 102 -10.85 7.78 -3.10
CA LEU A 102 -12.00 7.04 -3.56
C LEU A 102 -13.15 7.13 -2.56
N ASP A 103 -14.37 7.26 -3.10
CA ASP A 103 -15.60 7.09 -2.33
C ASP A 103 -16.11 5.66 -2.53
N ALA A 104 -16.02 4.85 -1.48
CA ALA A 104 -16.52 3.49 -1.47
C ALA A 104 -17.98 3.37 -0.99
N GLY A 105 -18.73 4.47 -0.89
CA GLY A 105 -20.08 4.48 -0.36
C GLY A 105 -21.05 3.58 -1.14
N ARG A 106 -20.85 3.42 -2.45
CA ARG A 106 -21.63 2.45 -3.24
C ARG A 106 -21.34 1.01 -2.83
N ALA A 107 -20.07 0.66 -2.62
CA ALA A 107 -19.67 -0.66 -2.14
C ALA A 107 -20.25 -0.93 -0.74
N GLY A 108 -20.26 0.07 0.14
CA GLY A 108 -20.93 -0.06 1.44
C GLY A 108 -22.43 -0.33 1.33
N ARG A 109 -23.15 0.38 0.47
CA ARG A 109 -24.61 0.22 0.34
C ARG A 109 -25.05 -1.05 -0.38
N GLU A 110 -24.33 -1.45 -1.43
CA GLU A 110 -24.75 -2.54 -2.33
C GLU A 110 -24.01 -3.86 -2.07
N LEU A 111 -22.80 -3.83 -1.47
CA LEU A 111 -22.01 -5.04 -1.15
C LEU A 111 -21.86 -5.29 0.35
N ASP A 112 -22.37 -4.39 1.22
CA ASP A 112 -22.03 -4.34 2.64
C ASP A 112 -20.51 -4.35 2.88
N TRP A 113 -19.77 -3.73 1.97
CA TRP A 113 -18.32 -3.70 2.01
C TRP A 113 -17.82 -2.40 2.64
N HIS A 114 -16.95 -2.55 3.64
CA HIS A 114 -16.10 -1.49 4.16
C HIS A 114 -14.67 -2.03 4.34
N PRO A 115 -13.61 -1.22 4.22
CA PRO A 115 -12.25 -1.68 4.54
C PRO A 115 -12.18 -2.12 6.01
N GLN A 116 -11.42 -3.17 6.28
CA GLN A 116 -11.24 -3.73 7.63
C GLN A 116 -9.80 -3.56 8.12
N VAL A 117 -8.85 -3.43 7.21
CA VAL A 117 -7.43 -3.27 7.53
C VAL A 117 -7.02 -1.82 7.35
N GLY A 118 -6.65 -1.18 8.47
CA GLY A 118 -6.08 0.17 8.46
C GLY A 118 -4.68 0.20 7.82
N LEU A 119 -4.21 1.41 7.49
CA LEU A 119 -2.93 1.59 6.79
C LEU A 119 -1.76 0.99 7.57
N GLU A 120 -1.62 1.29 8.85
CA GLU A 120 -0.50 0.84 9.69
C GLU A 120 -0.42 -0.69 9.75
N GLU A 121 -1.54 -1.35 9.99
CA GLU A 121 -1.63 -2.82 10.02
C GLU A 121 -1.35 -3.42 8.64
N GLY A 122 -1.91 -2.83 7.57
CA GLY A 122 -1.65 -3.26 6.20
C GLY A 122 -0.17 -3.15 5.82
N LEU A 123 0.51 -2.08 6.25
CA LEU A 123 1.94 -1.90 6.04
C LEU A 123 2.76 -2.93 6.81
N LYS A 124 2.43 -3.22 8.09
CA LYS A 124 3.10 -4.25 8.88
C LYS A 124 2.99 -5.63 8.24
N ARG A 125 1.77 -6.03 7.83
CA ARG A 125 1.54 -7.31 7.13
C ARG A 125 2.32 -7.39 5.82
N THR A 126 2.32 -6.30 5.05
CA THR A 126 3.05 -6.25 3.77
C THR A 126 4.56 -6.34 4.01
N ALA A 127 5.11 -5.61 4.98
CA ALA A 127 6.53 -5.65 5.32
C ALA A 127 6.96 -7.05 5.78
N ALA A 128 6.18 -7.70 6.65
CA ALA A 128 6.41 -9.07 7.07
C ALA A 128 6.44 -10.05 5.89
N TRP A 129 5.44 -9.96 5.00
CA TRP A 129 5.39 -10.81 3.82
C TRP A 129 6.63 -10.65 2.93
N PHE A 130 7.08 -9.41 2.67
CA PHE A 130 8.29 -9.16 1.88
C PHE A 130 9.57 -9.64 2.57
N ALA A 131 9.66 -9.52 3.90
CA ALA A 131 10.80 -10.03 4.65
C ALA A 131 10.90 -11.57 4.59
N ASP A 132 9.76 -12.27 4.52
CA ASP A 132 9.69 -13.74 4.36
C ASP A 132 9.94 -14.23 2.93
N HIS A 133 9.70 -13.39 1.92
CA HIS A 133 9.63 -13.78 0.51
C HIS A 133 10.64 -13.02 -0.36
N GLN A 134 11.88 -12.87 0.13
CA GLN A 134 12.94 -12.15 -0.60
C GLN A 134 13.35 -12.86 -1.90
N ASP A 135 13.15 -14.17 -1.98
CA ASP A 135 13.43 -15.05 -3.11
C ASP A 135 12.46 -14.87 -4.29
N VAL A 136 11.24 -14.42 -4.01
CA VAL A 136 10.17 -14.21 -4.98
C VAL A 136 10.23 -12.82 -5.63
N LEU A 137 11.12 -11.96 -5.13
CA LEU A 137 11.33 -10.64 -5.72
C LEU A 137 12.07 -10.79 -7.05
N PRO A 138 11.64 -10.09 -8.12
CA PRO A 138 12.35 -10.14 -9.38
C PRO A 138 13.83 -9.80 -9.16
N ARG A 139 14.70 -10.74 -9.53
CA ARG A 139 16.14 -10.51 -9.59
C ARG A 139 16.40 -9.42 -10.65
N PRO A 140 17.42 -8.57 -10.43
CA PRO A 140 17.72 -7.45 -11.31
C PRO A 140 17.90 -7.86 -12.77
#